data_AF-A0A7S2C8L7-F1
#
_entry.id   AF-A0A7S2C8L7-F1
#
_cell.length_a   1.000
_cell.length_b   1.000
_cell.length_c   1.000
_cell.angle_alpha   90.00
_cell.angle_beta   90.00
_cell.angle_gamma   90.00
#
_symmetry.space_group_name_H-M   'P 1'
#
loop_
_entity.id
_entity.type
_entity.pdbx_description
1 polymer ?
#
loop_
_entity_poly.entity_id
_entity_poly.type
_entity_poly.pdbx_seq_one_letter_code
_entity_poly.pdbx_strand_id
1 'polypeptide(L)'
;GRLDHLASTRRATAHPPSVLYFGGRTVPEAVRSNPPSIWNSRSPIKGVKPHNFTHAGEVTAIHHPSNAHAVRRLITRYDTSGDGMLSKSELQHLLEEMFQSELASVELDADGVETMMKAIDEDNSGRISSSEFLAAWNGWLGRALLPVRCLLIIDVQNDFISGTMAVDDGASVVPIINTVREVVNWDVIGCSLDWHPHTHSSFFESMVENPPGSRPSELHHSATPEEQRAAQHPECFMKLPLTSPTGEVLSQVLWPRHCVENTWGAQTHPGLVREPSDLIILKGTDKKIDSYSAFFDNMKLRSTGLYDQLHDRGVSHVYVCGIAFDYCVCFTALHAAAEGLVVTVVEDATRAVEHKTAVDMRSVMAEAGVRFCNAAALPSLFKADSLQEAINAAKSINRARQMAGRTLGMPTMGSRAAKF
;
A
#
# COMPACT_ATOMS: atom_id res chain seq x y z
N GLY A 1 -32.60 45.73 41.58
CA GLY A 1 -32.82 44.69 42.60
C GLY A 1 -31.75 43.64 42.42
N ARG A 2 -30.92 43.47 43.47
CA ARG A 2 -30.06 42.33 43.87
C ARG A 2 -29.44 41.43 42.78
N LEU A 3 -28.19 40.99 42.84
CA LEU A 3 -26.96 41.26 43.61
C LEU A 3 -25.95 40.22 43.08
N ASP A 4 -24.68 40.57 43.10
CA ASP A 4 -23.52 39.75 42.75
C ASP A 4 -23.44 38.38 43.46
N HIS A 5 -22.67 37.44 42.89
CA HIS A 5 -21.65 36.74 43.67
C HIS A 5 -20.47 36.23 42.83
N LEU A 6 -19.33 36.86 43.11
CA LEU A 6 -17.96 36.40 42.90
C LEU A 6 -17.69 35.05 43.55
N ALA A 7 -16.82 34.25 42.91
CA ALA A 7 -15.84 33.42 43.62
C ALA A 7 -14.53 33.35 42.81
N SER A 8 -13.58 34.20 43.22
CA SER A 8 -12.16 34.07 42.92
C SER A 8 -11.49 33.10 43.91
N THR A 9 -10.53 32.28 43.48
CA THR A 9 -9.41 31.84 44.34
C THR A 9 -8.15 31.52 43.54
N ARG A 10 -7.24 32.49 43.54
CA ARG A 10 -5.77 32.43 43.78
C ARG A 10 -4.86 31.45 43.02
N ARG A 11 -3.96 32.08 42.26
CA ARG A 11 -2.51 31.82 42.04
C ARG A 11 -1.89 30.57 42.67
N ALA A 12 -1.14 29.84 41.85
CA ALA A 12 0.19 29.33 42.19
C ALA A 12 1.12 29.47 40.98
N THR A 13 2.14 30.31 41.15
CA THR A 13 3.32 30.47 40.30
C THR A 13 4.30 29.34 40.58
N ALA A 14 4.79 28.63 39.55
CA ALA A 14 6.03 27.86 39.63
C ALA A 14 6.61 27.61 38.23
N HIS A 15 7.73 28.28 37.93
CA HIS A 15 8.80 27.81 37.04
C HIS A 15 10.08 27.72 37.92
N PRO A 16 11.15 27.02 37.52
CA PRO A 16 11.30 25.72 36.85
C PRO A 16 12.23 24.81 37.71
N PRO A 17 12.86 23.76 37.15
CA PRO A 17 14.26 24.01 36.80
C PRO A 17 14.70 23.45 35.45
N SER A 18 15.53 24.25 34.81
CA SER A 18 16.48 23.91 33.77
C SER A 18 17.63 23.05 34.34
N VAL A 19 18.02 22.00 33.62
CA VAL A 19 19.30 21.28 33.77
C VAL A 19 19.73 20.91 32.34
N LEU A 20 20.58 21.75 31.73
CA LEU A 20 22.04 21.62 31.59
C LEU A 20 22.47 20.67 30.47
N TYR A 21 23.08 21.30 29.47
CA TYR A 21 23.95 20.75 28.43
C TYR A 21 25.03 19.82 28.98
N PHE A 22 25.22 18.69 28.32
CA PHE A 22 26.55 18.10 28.01
C PHE A 22 26.49 17.79 26.50
N GLY A 23 27.33 18.35 25.65
CA GLY A 23 28.78 18.24 25.72
C GLY A 23 29.16 16.95 24.98
N GLY A 24 29.49 17.09 23.69
CA GLY A 24 29.66 15.97 22.77
C GLY A 24 30.71 14.96 23.19
N ARG A 25 30.52 13.72 22.71
CA ARG A 25 31.57 12.73 22.45
C ARG A 25 31.08 11.83 21.32
N THR A 26 31.92 11.73 20.30
CA THR A 26 31.93 10.71 19.25
C THR A 26 32.22 9.31 19.84
N VAL A 27 32.10 8.28 18.97
CA VAL A 27 32.69 6.92 19.01
C VAL A 27 31.67 5.80 19.40
N PRO A 28 31.70 4.55 18.84
CA PRO A 28 32.59 3.95 17.83
C PRO A 28 31.90 3.28 16.62
N GLU A 29 32.67 3.22 15.54
CA GLU A 29 32.62 2.16 14.53
C GLU A 29 33.07 0.83 15.17
N ALA A 30 32.17 -0.18 15.15
CA ALA A 30 32.39 -1.63 15.28
C ALA A 30 31.40 -2.30 16.27
N VAL A 31 30.29 -2.84 15.73
CA VAL A 31 29.90 -4.24 15.95
C VAL A 31 29.21 -4.73 14.66
N ARG A 32 29.99 -5.33 13.75
CA ARG A 32 29.45 -6.31 12.80
C ARG A 32 29.08 -7.53 13.62
N SER A 33 27.84 -7.65 14.05
CA SER A 33 27.28 -8.93 14.52
C SER A 33 26.16 -9.30 13.56
N ASN A 34 26.36 -10.42 12.86
CA ASN A 34 25.33 -11.09 12.06
C ASN A 34 24.00 -11.13 12.82
N PRO A 35 22.85 -10.82 12.18
CA PRO A 35 21.58 -11.16 12.77
C PRO A 35 21.49 -12.69 12.95
N PRO A 36 20.90 -13.17 14.05
CA PRO A 36 20.83 -14.60 14.34
C PRO A 36 20.04 -15.32 13.25
N SER A 37 20.55 -16.48 12.83
CA SER A 37 19.89 -17.39 11.91
C SER A 37 18.60 -17.95 12.54
N ILE A 38 17.46 -17.29 12.33
CA ILE A 38 16.14 -17.71 12.84
C ILE A 38 15.48 -18.77 11.91
N TRP A 39 16.10 -19.10 10.77
CA TRP A 39 15.58 -20.06 9.78
C TRP A 39 15.75 -21.54 10.13
N ASN A 40 16.05 -21.91 11.39
CA ASN A 40 16.29 -23.30 11.79
C ASN A 40 15.45 -23.82 12.98
N SER A 41 14.30 -23.21 13.26
CA SER A 41 13.38 -23.74 14.29
C SER A 41 11.94 -23.87 13.82
N ARG A 42 11.70 -24.67 12.77
CA ARG A 42 10.40 -25.35 12.63
C ARG A 42 10.50 -26.68 13.37
N SER A 43 9.91 -26.76 14.56
CA SER A 43 9.66 -28.07 15.18
C SER A 43 8.71 -28.86 14.27
N PRO A 44 8.96 -30.16 14.00
CA PRO A 44 8.08 -30.93 13.15
C PRO A 44 6.71 -31.09 13.82
N ILE A 45 5.66 -30.84 13.03
CA ILE A 45 4.28 -31.21 13.38
C ILE A 45 4.27 -32.73 13.60
N LYS A 46 3.98 -33.16 14.85
CA LYS A 46 3.87 -34.59 15.17
C LYS A 46 2.71 -35.19 14.37
N GLY A 47 3.03 -36.13 13.48
CA GLY A 47 2.04 -37.03 12.87
C GLY A 47 2.07 -37.15 11.35
N VAL A 48 2.85 -36.34 10.62
CA VAL A 48 2.97 -36.48 9.16
C VAL A 48 4.30 -37.14 8.83
N LYS A 49 4.26 -38.36 8.28
CA LYS A 49 5.47 -39.02 7.77
C LYS A 49 5.99 -38.22 6.55
N PRO A 50 7.29 -37.93 6.46
CA PRO A 50 7.85 -37.31 5.27
C PRO A 50 7.77 -38.34 4.13
N HIS A 51 6.97 -38.06 3.11
CA HIS A 51 7.02 -38.82 1.87
C HIS A 51 8.27 -38.39 1.09
N ASN A 52 9.09 -39.38 0.73
CA ASN A 52 10.28 -39.22 -0.10
C ASN A 52 9.90 -38.66 -1.47
N PHE A 53 10.00 -37.35 -1.67
CA PHE A 53 10.01 -36.73 -2.98
C PHE A 53 11.44 -36.30 -3.32
N THR A 54 12.11 -37.11 -4.14
CA THR A 54 13.45 -36.83 -4.66
C THR A 54 13.47 -35.72 -5.73
N HIS A 55 12.29 -35.21 -6.15
CA HIS A 55 12.14 -34.23 -7.23
C HIS A 55 11.70 -32.83 -6.78
N ALA A 56 11.25 -32.66 -5.53
CA ALA A 56 10.85 -31.35 -5.00
C ALA A 56 12.05 -30.45 -4.65
N GLY A 57 13.25 -31.03 -4.49
CA GLY A 57 14.44 -30.39 -3.93
C GLY A 57 14.95 -29.16 -4.69
N GLU A 58 14.85 -29.12 -6.02
CA GLU A 58 15.39 -28.03 -6.83
C GLU A 58 14.42 -26.86 -6.99
N VAL A 59 13.11 -27.13 -7.05
CA VAL A 59 12.06 -26.09 -7.00
C VAL A 59 12.03 -25.46 -5.60
N THR A 60 12.27 -26.24 -4.54
CA THR A 60 12.50 -25.69 -3.18
C THR A 60 13.86 -24.99 -3.05
N ALA A 61 14.86 -25.27 -3.89
CA ALA A 61 16.14 -24.55 -3.87
C ALA A 61 16.04 -23.10 -4.42
N ILE A 62 14.86 -22.73 -4.96
CA ILE A 62 14.55 -21.38 -5.42
C ILE A 62 13.96 -20.50 -4.30
N HIS A 63 13.85 -21.02 -3.07
CA HIS A 63 13.43 -20.25 -1.88
C HIS A 63 14.37 -19.08 -1.51
N HIS A 64 15.45 -18.84 -2.28
CA HIS A 64 16.23 -17.63 -2.19
C HIS A 64 16.24 -16.89 -3.54
N PRO A 65 15.76 -15.63 -3.62
CA PRO A 65 15.67 -14.81 -4.84
C PRO A 65 17.02 -14.39 -5.45
N SER A 66 18.10 -15.11 -5.14
CA SER A 66 19.46 -14.82 -5.63
C SER A 66 20.16 -16.01 -6.28
N ASN A 67 19.49 -17.15 -6.48
CA ASN A 67 20.13 -18.31 -7.10
C ASN A 67 20.00 -18.26 -8.65
N ALA A 68 20.64 -17.27 -9.27
CA ALA A 68 20.71 -17.12 -10.73
C ALA A 68 21.18 -18.39 -11.45
N HIS A 69 21.90 -19.27 -10.74
CA HIS A 69 22.35 -20.56 -11.25
C HIS A 69 21.19 -21.57 -11.38
N ALA A 70 20.26 -21.62 -10.41
CA ALA A 70 19.07 -22.47 -10.48
C ALA A 70 18.13 -22.05 -11.62
N VAL A 71 17.94 -20.74 -11.80
CA VAL A 71 17.14 -20.19 -12.91
C VAL A 71 17.76 -20.50 -14.28
N ARG A 72 19.08 -20.32 -14.44
CA ARG A 72 19.77 -20.66 -15.70
C ARG A 72 19.65 -22.14 -16.03
N ARG A 73 19.77 -23.03 -15.03
CA ARG A 73 19.57 -24.47 -15.22
C ARG A 73 18.14 -24.82 -15.63
N LEU A 74 17.14 -24.13 -15.08
CA LEU A 74 15.75 -24.25 -15.52
C LEU A 74 15.64 -23.92 -17.01
N ILE A 75 16.16 -22.78 -17.45
CA ILE A 75 16.09 -22.38 -18.87
C ILE A 75 16.79 -23.38 -19.78
N THR A 76 18.03 -23.79 -19.47
CA THR A 76 18.76 -24.79 -20.25
C THR A 76 18.04 -26.13 -20.34
N ARG A 77 17.20 -26.48 -19.35
CA ARG A 77 16.46 -27.74 -19.35
C ARG A 77 15.28 -27.72 -20.34
N TYR A 78 14.61 -26.59 -20.50
CA TYR A 78 13.42 -26.47 -21.36
C TYR A 78 13.71 -25.87 -22.73
N ASP A 79 14.88 -25.24 -22.93
CA ASP A 79 15.42 -24.88 -24.24
C ASP A 79 15.74 -26.15 -25.06
N THR A 80 14.69 -26.71 -25.64
CA THR A 80 14.74 -27.90 -26.50
C THR A 80 15.30 -27.54 -27.87
N SER A 81 15.14 -26.28 -28.28
CA SER A 81 15.66 -25.73 -29.53
C SER A 81 17.19 -25.54 -29.52
N GLY A 82 17.78 -25.34 -28.35
CA GLY A 82 19.22 -25.17 -28.11
C GLY A 82 19.76 -23.79 -28.49
N ASP A 83 18.90 -22.77 -28.57
CA ASP A 83 19.31 -21.41 -28.96
C ASP A 83 19.56 -20.46 -27.78
N GLY A 84 19.47 -20.97 -26.56
CA GLY A 84 19.72 -20.25 -25.32
C GLY A 84 18.56 -19.38 -24.85
N MET A 85 17.40 -19.46 -25.51
CA MET A 85 16.17 -18.72 -25.18
C MET A 85 14.98 -19.66 -25.08
N LEU A 86 13.91 -19.23 -24.41
CA LEU A 86 12.64 -19.96 -24.40
C LEU A 86 11.70 -19.41 -25.46
N SER A 87 11.26 -20.27 -26.36
CA SER A 87 10.10 -20.05 -27.22
C SER A 87 8.80 -20.16 -26.43
N LYS A 88 7.67 -19.73 -27.04
CA LYS A 88 6.34 -19.83 -26.43
C LYS A 88 5.98 -21.26 -25.99
N SER A 89 6.29 -22.26 -26.81
CA SER A 89 6.02 -23.68 -26.48
C SER A 89 6.90 -24.20 -25.35
N GLU A 90 8.15 -23.76 -25.26
CA GLU A 90 9.07 -24.16 -24.20
C GLU A 90 8.70 -23.48 -22.88
N LEU A 91 8.28 -22.21 -22.91
CA LEU A 91 7.70 -21.52 -21.76
C LEU A 91 6.44 -22.24 -21.27
N GLN A 92 5.55 -22.65 -22.18
CA GLN A 92 4.35 -23.38 -21.81
C GLN A 92 4.69 -24.66 -21.05
N HIS A 93 5.60 -25.49 -21.57
CA HIS A 93 6.03 -26.71 -20.88
C HIS A 93 6.72 -26.44 -19.53
N LEU A 94 7.55 -25.40 -19.46
CA LEU A 94 8.18 -24.97 -18.22
C LEU A 94 7.13 -24.60 -17.17
N LEU A 95 6.13 -23.80 -17.54
CA LEU A 95 5.06 -23.39 -16.63
C LEU A 95 4.21 -24.62 -16.25
N GLU A 96 3.76 -25.42 -17.21
CA GLU A 96 3.01 -26.66 -16.94
C GLU A 96 3.75 -27.58 -15.95
N GLU A 97 5.03 -27.86 -16.14
CA GLU A 97 5.79 -28.71 -15.21
C GLU A 97 6.02 -28.02 -13.85
N MET A 98 6.24 -26.71 -13.82
CA MET A 98 6.36 -25.94 -12.57
C MET A 98 5.07 -25.94 -11.75
N PHE A 99 3.92 -25.98 -12.43
CA PHE A 99 2.60 -25.93 -11.81
C PHE A 99 1.93 -27.29 -11.68
N GLN A 100 2.49 -28.37 -12.25
CA GLN A 100 2.06 -29.75 -12.02
C GLN A 100 2.36 -30.20 -10.58
N SER A 101 1.57 -29.69 -9.64
CA SER A 101 1.41 -30.22 -8.29
C SER A 101 -0.07 -30.44 -8.02
N GLU A 102 -0.42 -31.27 -7.02
CA GLU A 102 -1.80 -31.57 -6.63
C GLU A 102 -2.67 -30.32 -6.31
N LEU A 103 -2.07 -29.13 -6.27
CA LEU A 103 -2.70 -27.83 -6.02
C LEU A 103 -3.13 -27.08 -7.29
N ALA A 104 -2.68 -27.49 -8.48
CA ALA A 104 -3.06 -26.82 -9.71
C ALA A 104 -4.30 -27.43 -10.35
N SER A 105 -5.42 -26.74 -10.22
CA SER A 105 -6.71 -27.15 -10.81
C SER A 105 -6.96 -26.49 -12.17
N VAL A 106 -6.11 -25.57 -12.61
CA VAL A 106 -6.29 -24.79 -13.84
C VAL A 106 -5.27 -25.24 -14.88
N GLU A 107 -5.72 -25.63 -16.07
CA GLU A 107 -4.83 -25.84 -17.21
C GLU A 107 -4.36 -24.49 -17.75
N LEU A 108 -3.08 -24.38 -18.07
CA LEU A 108 -2.52 -23.20 -18.70
C LEU A 108 -3.00 -23.14 -20.16
N ASP A 109 -4.01 -22.32 -20.44
CA ASP A 109 -4.50 -22.11 -21.80
C ASP A 109 -3.58 -21.21 -22.64
N ALA A 110 -3.82 -21.17 -23.95
CA ALA A 110 -2.99 -20.41 -24.89
C ALA A 110 -2.96 -18.89 -24.61
N ASP A 111 -4.00 -18.34 -23.98
CA ASP A 111 -4.09 -16.92 -23.59
C ASP A 111 -3.25 -16.64 -22.34
N GLY A 112 -3.26 -17.56 -21.37
CA GLY A 112 -2.40 -17.56 -20.20
C GLY A 112 -0.92 -17.57 -20.59
N VAL A 113 -0.51 -18.46 -21.49
CA VAL A 113 0.88 -18.50 -22.00
C VAL A 113 1.26 -17.18 -22.67
N GLU A 114 0.38 -16.66 -23.52
CA GLU A 114 0.62 -15.39 -24.23
C GLU A 114 0.76 -14.19 -23.27
N THR A 115 -0.08 -14.17 -22.23
CA THR A 115 -0.05 -13.15 -21.19
C THR A 115 1.26 -13.18 -20.42
N MET A 116 1.71 -14.39 -20.04
CA MET A 116 2.99 -14.61 -19.36
C MET A 116 4.16 -14.21 -20.25
N MET A 117 4.13 -14.61 -21.53
CA MET A 117 5.15 -14.27 -22.52
C MET A 117 5.34 -12.75 -22.59
N LYS A 118 4.26 -11.98 -22.80
CA LYS A 118 4.31 -10.50 -22.86
C LYS A 118 4.82 -9.85 -21.57
N ALA A 119 4.60 -10.48 -20.43
CA ALA A 119 5.06 -9.95 -19.15
C ALA A 119 6.55 -10.23 -18.91
N ILE A 120 7.10 -11.31 -19.46
CA ILE A 120 8.51 -11.68 -19.32
C ILE A 120 9.37 -11.08 -20.43
N ASP A 121 8.91 -11.13 -21.69
CA ASP A 121 9.58 -10.63 -22.89
C ASP A 121 9.57 -9.09 -22.88
N GLU A 122 10.67 -8.49 -22.42
CA GLU A 122 10.78 -7.03 -22.26
C GLU A 122 11.17 -6.36 -23.58
N ASP A 123 11.94 -7.04 -24.41
CA ASP A 123 12.41 -6.51 -25.69
C ASP A 123 11.45 -6.78 -26.86
N ASN A 124 10.37 -7.55 -26.63
CA ASN A 124 9.37 -7.97 -27.61
C ASN A 124 9.97 -8.77 -28.78
N SER A 125 11.03 -9.56 -28.51
CA SER A 125 11.64 -10.43 -29.50
C SER A 125 10.78 -11.65 -29.84
N GLY A 126 9.76 -11.95 -29.03
CA GLY A 126 8.97 -13.18 -29.13
C GLY A 126 9.69 -14.40 -28.57
N ARG A 127 10.79 -14.19 -27.84
CA ARG A 127 11.59 -15.21 -27.14
C ARG A 127 11.97 -14.68 -25.76
N ILE A 128 12.19 -15.56 -24.79
CA ILE A 128 12.62 -15.16 -23.45
C ILE A 128 14.09 -15.52 -23.25
N SER A 129 14.91 -14.50 -23.05
CA SER A 129 16.31 -14.67 -22.66
C SER A 129 16.46 -15.08 -21.19
N SER A 130 17.64 -15.61 -20.85
CA SER A 130 18.00 -15.89 -19.45
C SER A 130 17.98 -14.67 -18.54
N SER A 131 18.30 -13.49 -19.09
CA SER A 131 18.23 -12.22 -18.37
C SER A 131 16.80 -11.81 -18.07
N GLU A 132 15.91 -11.88 -19.05
CA GLU A 132 14.50 -11.51 -18.90
C GLU A 132 13.77 -12.43 -17.93
N PHE A 133 13.96 -13.74 -18.07
CA PHE A 133 13.34 -14.68 -17.13
C PHE A 133 13.85 -14.48 -15.71
N LEU A 134 15.15 -14.22 -15.52
CA LEU A 134 15.71 -13.94 -14.19
C LEU A 134 15.19 -12.62 -13.62
N ALA A 135 15.04 -11.59 -14.45
CA ALA A 135 14.45 -10.32 -14.06
C ALA A 135 12.98 -10.49 -13.65
N ALA A 136 12.19 -11.22 -14.45
CA ALA A 136 10.82 -11.58 -14.12
C ALA A 136 10.74 -12.40 -12.84
N TRP A 137 11.63 -13.39 -12.67
CA TRP A 137 11.70 -14.25 -11.50
C TRP A 137 11.94 -13.47 -10.20
N ASN A 138 12.97 -12.62 -10.21
CA ASN A 138 13.34 -11.80 -9.05
C ASN A 138 12.34 -10.66 -8.80
N GLY A 139 11.65 -10.22 -9.85
CA GLY A 139 10.64 -9.17 -9.83
C GLY A 139 9.28 -9.68 -9.38
N TRP A 140 8.50 -10.26 -10.29
CA TRP A 140 7.07 -10.55 -10.08
C TRP A 140 6.72 -12.04 -10.12
N LEU A 141 7.43 -12.85 -10.91
CA LEU A 141 7.06 -14.24 -11.18
C LEU A 141 7.34 -15.13 -9.96
N GLY A 142 8.54 -15.09 -9.38
CA GLY A 142 8.84 -15.87 -8.17
C GLY A 142 7.94 -15.47 -6.99
N ARG A 143 7.59 -14.19 -6.93
CA ARG A 143 6.68 -13.59 -5.94
C ARG A 143 5.22 -14.03 -6.09
N ALA A 144 4.78 -14.38 -7.30
CA ALA A 144 3.45 -14.91 -7.58
C ALA A 144 3.33 -16.40 -7.22
N LEU A 145 4.44 -17.15 -7.32
CA LEU A 145 4.49 -18.59 -7.05
C LEU A 145 4.43 -18.94 -5.57
N LEU A 146 5.13 -18.14 -4.76
CA LEU A 146 5.23 -18.30 -3.31
C LEU A 146 4.83 -16.98 -2.64
N PRO A 147 3.52 -16.65 -2.67
CA PRO A 147 3.04 -15.36 -2.22
C PRO A 147 3.25 -15.16 -0.72
N VAL A 148 3.96 -14.09 -0.36
CA VAL A 148 3.99 -13.54 1.00
C VAL A 148 2.94 -12.45 1.07
N ARG A 149 1.95 -12.63 1.95
CA ARG A 149 0.70 -11.89 1.94
C ARG A 149 0.60 -10.94 3.13
N CYS A 150 0.27 -9.70 2.82
CA CYS A 150 0.03 -8.65 3.80
C CYS A 150 -1.44 -8.22 3.79
N LEU A 151 -2.06 -8.11 4.97
CA LEU A 151 -3.30 -7.36 5.17
C LEU A 151 -2.97 -5.94 5.63
N LEU A 152 -3.43 -4.93 4.90
CA LEU A 152 -3.37 -3.53 5.28
C LEU A 152 -4.75 -3.02 5.69
N ILE A 153 -4.89 -2.65 6.96
CA ILE A 153 -6.09 -2.09 7.57
C ILE A 153 -5.93 -0.57 7.62
N ILE A 154 -6.71 0.15 6.83
CA ILE A 154 -6.55 1.59 6.61
C ILE A 154 -7.50 2.38 7.53
N ASP A 155 -6.91 3.19 8.40
CA ASP A 155 -7.54 4.30 9.13
C ASP A 155 -8.88 4.00 9.81
N VAL A 156 -9.01 2.84 10.42
CA VAL A 156 -10.17 2.49 11.25
C VAL A 156 -10.07 3.20 12.60
N GLN A 157 -10.18 4.52 12.57
CA GLN A 157 -10.04 5.43 13.72
C GLN A 157 -11.40 6.02 14.11
N ASN A 158 -11.44 6.57 15.33
CA ASN A 158 -12.67 7.11 15.90
C ASN A 158 -13.26 8.25 15.04
N ASP A 159 -12.44 9.17 14.54
CA ASP A 159 -12.96 10.29 13.73
C ASP A 159 -13.65 9.85 12.45
N PHE A 160 -13.20 8.76 11.83
CA PHE A 160 -13.82 8.19 10.63
C PHE A 160 -15.06 7.34 10.90
N ILE A 161 -15.35 6.99 12.16
CA ILE A 161 -16.47 6.12 12.53
C ILE A 161 -17.56 6.87 13.29
N SER A 162 -17.19 7.67 14.29
CA SER A 162 -18.12 8.35 15.18
C SER A 162 -17.70 9.77 15.58
N GLY A 163 -16.60 10.27 15.03
CA GLY A 163 -16.07 11.61 15.33
C GLY A 163 -16.27 12.61 14.21
N THR A 164 -15.32 13.53 14.05
CA THR A 164 -15.50 14.77 13.27
C THR A 164 -15.60 14.57 11.77
N MET A 165 -15.21 13.40 11.27
CA MET A 165 -15.21 13.06 9.85
C MET A 165 -15.79 11.66 9.64
N ALA A 166 -16.86 11.36 10.39
CA ALA A 166 -17.50 10.06 10.35
C ALA A 166 -17.99 9.74 8.94
N VAL A 167 -17.60 8.58 8.44
CA VAL A 167 -18.05 8.05 7.15
C VAL A 167 -19.35 7.29 7.35
N ASP A 168 -20.28 7.45 6.41
CA ASP A 168 -21.57 6.77 6.44
C ASP A 168 -21.39 5.25 6.57
N ASP A 169 -22.05 4.67 7.58
CA ASP A 169 -21.96 3.26 7.96
C ASP A 169 -20.51 2.78 8.23
N GLY A 170 -19.59 3.68 8.59
CA GLY A 170 -18.17 3.37 8.82
C GLY A 170 -17.95 2.28 9.88
N ALA A 171 -18.78 2.21 10.91
CA ALA A 171 -18.66 1.21 11.98
C ALA A 171 -18.83 -0.24 11.49
N SER A 172 -19.54 -0.48 10.38
CA SER A 172 -19.85 -1.84 9.91
C SER A 172 -18.64 -2.58 9.34
N VAL A 173 -17.57 -1.87 8.97
CA VAL A 173 -16.33 -2.51 8.49
C VAL A 173 -15.62 -3.28 9.61
N VAL A 174 -15.75 -2.83 10.87
CA VAL A 174 -15.01 -3.36 12.02
C VAL A 174 -15.20 -4.87 12.21
N PRO A 175 -16.43 -5.42 12.32
CA PRO A 175 -16.63 -6.87 12.47
C PRO A 175 -16.15 -7.67 11.24
N ILE A 176 -16.24 -7.09 10.04
CA ILE A 176 -15.79 -7.74 8.81
C ILE A 176 -14.27 -7.81 8.78
N ILE A 177 -13.57 -6.73 9.13
CA ILE A 177 -12.11 -6.70 9.21
C ILE A 177 -11.61 -7.68 10.27
N ASN A 178 -12.25 -7.73 11.44
CA ASN A 178 -11.91 -8.73 12.46
C ASN A 178 -12.07 -10.16 11.93
N THR A 179 -13.10 -10.43 11.11
CA THR A 179 -13.28 -11.73 10.44
C THR A 179 -12.18 -11.98 9.41
N VAL A 180 -11.88 -11.02 8.53
CA VAL A 180 -10.82 -11.08 7.51
C VAL A 180 -9.46 -11.41 8.13
N ARG A 181 -9.20 -10.86 9.32
CA ARG A 181 -7.99 -11.11 10.11
C ARG A 181 -7.85 -12.58 10.52
N GLU A 182 -8.96 -13.28 10.77
CA GLU A 182 -8.98 -14.64 11.31
C GLU A 182 -9.14 -15.73 10.24
N VAL A 183 -9.84 -15.45 9.14
CA VAL A 183 -10.22 -16.48 8.15
C VAL A 183 -9.07 -16.99 7.28
N VAL A 184 -7.96 -16.26 7.23
CA VAL A 184 -6.76 -16.64 6.48
C VAL A 184 -5.49 -16.32 7.29
N ASN A 185 -4.43 -17.10 7.05
CA ASN A 185 -3.15 -16.85 7.70
C ASN A 185 -2.37 -15.79 6.93
N TRP A 186 -2.26 -14.61 7.53
CA TRP A 186 -1.46 -13.49 7.02
C TRP A 186 0.01 -13.64 7.44
N ASP A 187 0.93 -13.37 6.51
CA ASP A 187 2.36 -13.31 6.85
C ASP A 187 2.70 -11.98 7.54
N VAL A 188 1.99 -10.91 7.16
CA VAL A 188 2.15 -9.56 7.71
C VAL A 188 0.78 -8.90 7.86
N ILE A 189 0.57 -8.18 8.96
CA ILE A 189 -0.59 -7.30 9.13
C ILE A 189 -0.07 -5.91 9.45
N GLY A 190 -0.58 -4.90 8.74
CA GLY A 190 -0.28 -3.50 8.95
C GLY A 190 -1.53 -2.67 9.15
N CYS A 191 -1.46 -1.66 10.02
CA CYS A 191 -2.52 -0.71 10.29
C CYS A 191 -2.00 0.70 10.04
N SER A 192 -2.64 1.45 9.14
CA SER A 192 -2.36 2.89 9.02
C SER A 192 -3.22 3.69 9.97
N LEU A 193 -2.70 4.84 10.39
CA LEU A 193 -3.41 5.85 11.17
C LEU A 193 -3.11 7.21 10.56
N ASP A 194 -4.16 7.97 10.23
CA ASP A 194 -4.02 9.40 10.05
C ASP A 194 -3.61 10.03 11.37
N TRP A 195 -2.60 10.90 11.31
CA TRP A 195 -1.93 11.42 12.48
C TRP A 195 -1.46 12.85 12.25
N HIS A 196 -2.42 13.75 12.23
CA HIS A 196 -2.20 15.13 11.79
C HIS A 196 -1.79 16.06 12.93
N PRO A 197 -0.83 16.97 12.70
CA PRO A 197 -0.65 18.13 13.57
C PRO A 197 -1.93 18.99 13.62
N HIS A 198 -2.23 19.64 14.74
CA HIS A 198 -3.42 20.49 14.86
C HIS A 198 -3.51 21.57 13.77
N THR A 199 -2.41 22.04 13.20
CA THR A 199 -2.43 23.06 12.15
C THR A 199 -2.20 22.51 10.75
N HIS A 200 -2.54 21.24 10.48
CA HIS A 200 -2.29 20.58 9.20
C HIS A 200 -2.98 21.30 8.03
N SER A 201 -2.33 21.29 6.85
CA SER A 201 -2.74 22.02 5.64
C SER A 201 -4.04 21.51 5.02
N SER A 202 -4.41 20.26 5.30
CA SER A 202 -5.67 19.70 4.80
C SER A 202 -6.90 20.19 5.57
N PHE A 203 -6.74 20.84 6.72
CA PHE A 203 -7.89 21.29 7.51
C PHE A 203 -8.43 22.63 7.02
N PHE A 204 -9.75 22.73 6.81
CA PHE A 204 -10.37 24.01 6.46
C PHE A 204 -10.21 25.02 7.60
N GLU A 205 -10.24 24.58 8.87
CA GLU A 205 -10.04 25.43 10.04
C GLU A 205 -8.63 26.04 10.04
N SER A 206 -7.59 25.27 9.66
CA SER A 206 -6.24 25.81 9.52
C SER A 206 -6.18 26.94 8.48
N MET A 207 -6.98 26.84 7.41
CA MET A 207 -7.09 27.89 6.39
C MET A 207 -7.81 29.13 6.91
N VAL A 208 -8.82 28.96 7.78
CA VAL A 208 -9.55 30.09 8.39
C VAL A 208 -8.70 30.79 9.47
N GLU A 209 -8.03 30.02 10.32
CA GLU A 209 -7.35 30.51 11.53
C GLU A 209 -6.01 31.20 11.22
N ASN A 210 -5.34 30.87 10.11
CA ASN A 210 -4.03 31.42 9.77
C ASN A 210 -4.17 32.44 8.64
N PRO A 211 -3.72 33.70 8.79
CA PRO A 211 -3.74 34.69 7.71
C PRO A 211 -2.70 34.35 6.59
N PRO A 212 -2.85 34.94 5.39
CA PRO A 212 -1.89 34.78 4.30
C PRO A 212 -0.44 35.08 4.73
N GLY A 213 0.49 34.22 4.31
CA GLY A 213 1.91 34.27 4.66
C GLY A 213 2.27 33.51 5.95
N SER A 214 1.30 32.92 6.64
CA SER A 214 1.50 32.14 7.87
C SER A 214 0.97 30.69 7.77
N ARG A 215 0.35 30.32 6.65
CA ARG A 215 -0.25 29.00 6.44
C ARG A 215 0.85 28.00 6.10
N PRO A 216 0.73 26.73 6.54
CA PRO A 216 1.65 25.68 6.11
C PRO A 216 1.72 25.49 4.59
N SER A 217 0.63 25.80 3.89
CA SER A 217 0.52 25.77 2.43
C SER A 217 -0.35 26.95 1.98
N GLU A 218 0.21 27.87 1.18
CA GLU A 218 -0.49 29.05 0.68
C GLU A 218 -1.28 28.71 -0.59
N LEU A 219 -2.26 29.55 -0.96
CA LEU A 219 -2.93 29.41 -2.26
C LEU A 219 -1.92 29.60 -3.40
N HIS A 220 -1.90 28.67 -4.37
CA HIS A 220 -0.98 28.75 -5.48
C HIS A 220 -1.31 29.94 -6.39
N HIS A 221 -0.28 30.60 -6.93
CA HIS A 221 -0.44 31.81 -7.76
C HIS A 221 -1.23 31.56 -9.06
N SER A 222 -1.32 30.31 -9.51
CA SER A 222 -2.12 29.91 -10.67
C SER A 222 -3.61 29.72 -10.37
N ALA A 223 -4.05 29.94 -9.12
CA ALA A 223 -5.45 29.84 -8.76
C ALA A 223 -6.31 30.78 -9.61
N THR A 224 -7.40 30.25 -10.14
CA THR A 224 -8.41 30.98 -10.90
C THR A 224 -9.07 32.06 -10.03
N PRO A 225 -9.70 33.09 -10.63
CA PRO A 225 -10.43 34.10 -9.87
C PRO A 225 -11.54 33.52 -8.97
N GLU A 226 -12.10 32.35 -9.35
CA GLU A 226 -13.09 31.64 -8.53
C GLU A 226 -12.44 30.98 -7.31
N GLU A 227 -11.34 30.24 -7.51
CA GLU A 227 -10.57 29.63 -6.41
C GLU A 227 -9.98 30.69 -5.46
N GLN A 228 -9.57 31.84 -5.98
CA GLN A 228 -9.10 32.97 -5.16
C GLN A 228 -10.20 33.53 -4.27
N ARG A 229 -11.44 33.64 -4.78
CA ARG A 229 -12.60 34.04 -3.96
C ARG A 229 -12.94 32.97 -2.95
N ALA A 230 -12.92 31.70 -3.36
CA ALA A 230 -13.19 30.56 -2.49
C ALA A 230 -12.18 30.47 -1.34
N ALA A 231 -10.89 30.76 -1.59
CA ALA A 231 -9.85 30.77 -0.57
C ALA A 231 -9.99 31.88 0.48
N GLN A 232 -10.78 32.93 0.22
CA GLN A 232 -11.12 33.97 1.22
C GLN A 232 -12.17 33.47 2.21
N HIS A 233 -12.99 32.50 1.81
CA HIS A 233 -14.05 31.88 2.60
C HIS A 233 -14.00 30.35 2.39
N PRO A 234 -12.93 29.68 2.86
CA PRO A 234 -12.77 28.25 2.62
C PRO A 234 -13.87 27.46 3.33
N GLU A 235 -14.41 26.46 2.64
CA GLU A 235 -15.44 25.57 3.17
C GLU A 235 -14.91 24.15 3.29
N CYS A 236 -15.55 23.36 4.16
CA CYS A 236 -15.28 21.94 4.27
C CYS A 236 -15.61 21.25 2.93
N PHE A 237 -14.79 20.27 2.56
CA PHE A 237 -14.83 19.51 1.31
C PHE A 237 -14.52 20.32 0.03
N MET A 238 -14.15 21.59 0.17
CA MET A 238 -13.69 22.42 -0.94
C MET A 238 -12.32 21.95 -1.44
N LYS A 239 -12.13 21.88 -2.75
CA LYS A 239 -10.82 21.65 -3.35
C LYS A 239 -10.14 22.97 -3.72
N LEU A 240 -8.89 23.15 -3.31
CA LEU A 240 -8.08 24.33 -3.63
C LEU A 240 -6.70 23.94 -4.17
N PRO A 241 -6.13 24.71 -5.10
CA PRO A 241 -4.73 24.57 -5.52
C PRO A 241 -3.82 25.27 -4.51
N LEU A 242 -3.11 24.51 -3.68
CA LEU A 242 -2.13 25.01 -2.72
C LEU A 242 -0.71 24.95 -3.30
N THR A 243 0.18 25.80 -2.82
CA THR A 243 1.61 25.72 -3.08
C THR A 243 2.22 24.65 -2.19
N SER A 244 2.84 23.65 -2.82
CA SER A 244 3.58 22.62 -2.11
C SER A 244 4.87 23.16 -1.49
N PRO A 245 5.52 22.41 -0.59
CA PRO A 245 6.89 22.69 -0.15
C PRO A 245 7.93 22.78 -1.28
N THR A 246 7.69 22.18 -2.44
CA THR A 246 8.56 22.29 -3.64
C THR A 246 8.24 23.51 -4.51
N GLY A 247 7.17 24.24 -4.21
CA GLY A 247 6.69 25.38 -5.01
C GLY A 247 5.74 25.00 -6.15
N GLU A 248 5.41 23.72 -6.29
CA GLU A 248 4.51 23.20 -7.32
C GLU A 248 3.04 23.28 -6.86
N VAL A 249 2.12 23.09 -7.79
CA VAL A 249 0.69 23.07 -7.49
C VAL A 249 0.28 21.73 -6.87
N LEU A 250 -0.26 21.76 -5.67
CA LEU A 250 -0.87 20.64 -4.96
C LEU A 250 -2.38 20.86 -4.89
N SER A 251 -3.15 20.01 -5.56
CA SER A 251 -4.61 20.08 -5.50
C SER A 251 -5.13 19.38 -4.24
N GLN A 252 -5.56 20.15 -3.25
CA GLN A 252 -5.91 19.67 -1.90
C GLN A 252 -7.41 19.82 -1.63
N VAL A 253 -8.06 18.75 -1.19
CA VAL A 253 -9.41 18.81 -0.59
C VAL A 253 -9.26 19.26 0.85
N LEU A 254 -10.06 20.23 1.27
CA LEU A 254 -10.10 20.68 2.65
C LEU A 254 -11.07 19.82 3.45
N TRP A 255 -10.64 19.36 4.61
CA TRP A 255 -11.38 18.48 5.51
C TRP A 255 -11.69 19.21 6.82
N PRO A 256 -12.71 18.76 7.59
CA PRO A 256 -12.82 19.22 8.96
C PRO A 256 -11.60 18.72 9.74
N ARG A 257 -11.25 19.39 10.84
CA ARG A 257 -10.16 18.93 11.70
C ARG A 257 -10.47 17.53 12.22
N HIS A 258 -9.59 16.57 11.93
CA HIS A 258 -9.77 15.16 12.27
C HIS A 258 -8.41 14.51 12.55
N CYS A 259 -8.43 13.36 13.22
CA CYS A 259 -7.28 12.52 13.51
C CYS A 259 -6.06 13.32 14.01
N VAL A 260 -6.33 14.35 14.83
CA VAL A 260 -5.29 15.20 15.40
C VAL A 260 -4.46 14.36 16.36
N GLU A 261 -3.14 14.44 16.25
CA GLU A 261 -2.21 13.67 17.06
C GLU A 261 -2.54 13.73 18.56
N ASN A 262 -2.46 12.57 19.21
CA ASN A 262 -2.72 12.39 20.64
C ASN A 262 -4.14 12.75 21.12
N THR A 263 -5.12 12.81 20.21
CA THR A 263 -6.54 13.00 20.56
C THR A 263 -7.33 11.70 20.51
N TRP A 264 -8.55 11.71 21.06
CA TRP A 264 -9.48 10.58 20.95
C TRP A 264 -9.78 10.24 19.48
N GLY A 265 -9.96 11.27 18.63
CA GLY A 265 -10.30 11.09 17.22
C GLY A 265 -9.27 10.28 16.43
N ALA A 266 -7.99 10.44 16.77
CA ALA A 266 -6.88 9.72 16.14
C ALA A 266 -6.64 8.30 16.69
N GLN A 267 -7.35 7.88 17.74
CA GLN A 267 -7.22 6.52 18.26
C GLN A 267 -7.92 5.53 17.32
N THR A 268 -7.36 4.32 17.22
CA THR A 268 -8.05 3.20 16.58
C THR A 268 -9.40 2.95 17.27
N HIS A 269 -10.42 2.61 16.48
CA HIS A 269 -11.72 2.26 17.00
C HIS A 269 -11.63 1.08 17.98
N PRO A 270 -12.25 1.16 19.17
CA PRO A 270 -12.05 0.17 20.24
C PRO A 270 -12.54 -1.25 19.89
N GLY A 271 -13.43 -1.38 18.90
CA GLY A 271 -13.89 -2.67 18.41
C GLY A 271 -12.96 -3.37 17.41
N LEU A 272 -11.95 -2.66 16.87
CA LEU A 272 -11.00 -3.28 15.94
C LEU A 272 -9.97 -4.08 16.72
N VAL A 273 -9.81 -5.36 16.35
CA VAL A 273 -8.79 -6.23 16.92
C VAL A 273 -7.42 -5.83 16.37
N ARG A 274 -6.46 -5.64 17.28
CA ARG A 274 -5.05 -5.39 16.96
C ARG A 274 -4.15 -6.26 17.83
N GLU A 275 -3.04 -6.70 17.25
CA GLU A 275 -2.00 -7.43 17.98
C GLU A 275 -0.72 -6.60 18.08
N PRO A 276 0.13 -6.85 19.09
CA PRO A 276 1.43 -6.19 19.22
C PRO A 276 2.37 -6.41 18.03
N SER A 277 2.15 -7.45 17.23
CA SER A 277 2.93 -7.76 16.03
C SER A 277 2.53 -6.94 14.80
N ASP A 278 1.37 -6.27 14.83
CA ASP A 278 0.88 -5.51 13.69
C ASP A 278 1.79 -4.29 13.44
N LEU A 279 2.15 -4.06 12.18
CA LEU A 279 2.91 -2.88 11.78
C LEU A 279 2.02 -1.66 11.93
N ILE A 280 2.53 -0.58 12.54
CA ILE A 280 1.79 0.68 12.70
C ILE A 280 2.43 1.74 11.82
N ILE A 281 1.61 2.32 10.94
CA ILE A 281 2.04 3.29 9.94
C ILE A 281 1.33 4.61 10.24
N LEU A 282 2.07 5.62 10.70
CA LEU A 282 1.53 6.97 10.84
C LEU A 282 1.68 7.70 9.51
N LYS A 283 0.60 8.34 9.05
CA LYS A 283 0.60 9.17 7.85
C LYS A 283 -0.03 10.54 8.14
N GLY A 284 0.22 11.51 7.26
CA GLY A 284 -0.28 12.87 7.42
C GLY A 284 0.42 13.68 8.53
N THR A 285 1.61 13.26 8.94
CA THR A 285 2.36 13.84 10.06
C THR A 285 3.05 15.17 9.73
N ASP A 286 3.26 15.46 8.44
CA ASP A 286 3.82 16.73 8.02
C ASP A 286 2.73 17.79 7.87
N LYS A 287 2.92 18.93 8.54
CA LYS A 287 1.93 20.02 8.56
C LYS A 287 1.55 20.56 7.16
N LYS A 288 2.40 20.43 6.14
CA LYS A 288 2.29 21.11 4.83
C LYS A 288 1.83 20.21 3.68
N ILE A 289 1.93 18.90 3.83
CA ILE A 289 1.55 17.95 2.78
C ILE A 289 0.76 16.82 3.42
N ASP A 290 -0.44 16.64 2.89
CA ASP A 290 -1.35 15.58 3.28
C ASP A 290 -0.90 14.20 2.72
N SER A 291 -1.40 13.12 3.30
CA SER A 291 -1.00 11.76 2.95
C SER A 291 -2.19 10.80 3.02
N TYR A 292 -2.92 10.67 1.92
CA TYR A 292 -3.99 9.66 1.84
C TYR A 292 -3.41 8.25 1.81
N SER A 293 -2.36 8.04 1.03
CA SER A 293 -1.72 6.73 0.94
C SER A 293 -0.93 6.40 2.20
N ALA A 294 -0.98 5.13 2.61
CA ALA A 294 -0.11 4.59 3.65
C ALA A 294 1.35 4.40 3.18
N PHE A 295 1.67 4.58 1.90
CA PHE A 295 3.04 4.43 1.37
C PHE A 295 3.81 5.75 1.31
N PHE A 296 3.18 6.79 0.79
CA PHE A 296 3.81 8.07 0.50
C PHE A 296 2.83 9.22 0.71
N ASP A 297 3.36 10.42 0.97
CA ASP A 297 2.55 11.64 0.94
C ASP A 297 1.97 11.91 -0.45
N ASN A 298 1.00 12.83 -0.53
CA ASN A 298 0.24 13.10 -1.76
C ASN A 298 1.10 13.59 -2.93
N MET A 299 2.37 13.96 -2.69
CA MET A 299 3.33 14.35 -3.71
C MET A 299 4.45 13.34 -3.91
N LYS A 300 4.44 12.22 -3.19
CA LYS A 300 5.51 11.23 -3.12
C LYS A 300 6.88 11.82 -2.76
N LEU A 301 6.89 12.90 -1.98
CA LEU A 301 8.12 13.53 -1.50
C LEU A 301 8.68 12.80 -0.28
N ARG A 302 7.81 12.19 0.52
CA ARG A 302 8.20 11.38 1.68
C ARG A 302 7.53 10.02 1.67
N SER A 303 8.32 9.03 2.04
CA SER A 303 7.89 7.68 2.37
C SER A 303 7.46 7.60 3.83
N THR A 304 6.43 6.82 4.11
CA THR A 304 6.06 6.41 5.48
C THR A 304 6.95 5.28 6.03
N GLY A 305 7.80 4.70 5.16
CA GLY A 305 8.58 3.49 5.44
C GLY A 305 7.82 2.19 5.21
N LEU A 306 6.54 2.23 4.83
CA LEU A 306 5.76 1.01 4.59
C LEU A 306 6.34 0.16 3.47
N TYR A 307 6.74 0.77 2.34
CA TYR A 307 7.34 0.04 1.22
C TYR A 307 8.54 -0.79 1.68
N ASP A 308 9.50 -0.16 2.36
CA ASP A 308 10.72 -0.83 2.83
C ASP A 308 10.38 -1.97 3.79
N GLN A 309 9.43 -1.75 4.71
CA GLN A 309 8.98 -2.79 5.63
C GLN A 309 8.35 -4.00 4.92
N LEU A 310 7.56 -3.78 3.87
CA LEU A 310 6.96 -4.86 3.08
C LEU A 310 8.02 -5.56 2.22
N HIS A 311 8.88 -4.78 1.57
CA HIS A 311 9.97 -5.26 0.72
C HIS A 311 10.95 -6.15 1.50
N ASP A 312 11.40 -5.71 2.68
CA ASP A 312 12.33 -6.46 3.53
C ASP A 312 11.75 -7.79 4.05
N ARG A 313 10.42 -7.88 4.10
CA ARG A 313 9.67 -9.11 4.47
C ARG A 313 9.36 -9.99 3.25
N GLY A 314 9.74 -9.56 2.04
CA GLY A 314 9.46 -10.27 0.80
C GLY A 314 7.97 -10.27 0.42
N VAL A 315 7.17 -9.33 0.95
CA VAL A 315 5.74 -9.22 0.65
C VAL A 315 5.56 -9.02 -0.85
N SER A 316 4.70 -9.85 -1.43
CA SER A 316 4.33 -9.77 -2.85
C SER A 316 2.87 -9.43 -3.07
N HIS A 317 2.01 -9.72 -2.09
CA HIS A 317 0.57 -9.51 -2.19
C HIS A 317 0.09 -8.64 -1.04
N VAL A 318 -0.72 -7.65 -1.38
CA VAL A 318 -1.33 -6.73 -0.42
C VAL A 318 -2.83 -6.78 -0.57
N TYR A 319 -3.51 -7.01 0.56
CA TYR A 319 -4.94 -6.98 0.68
C TYR A 319 -5.32 -5.75 1.48
N VAL A 320 -6.12 -4.86 0.92
CA VAL A 320 -6.44 -3.55 1.52
C VAL A 320 -7.90 -3.53 1.97
N CYS A 321 -8.14 -3.09 3.19
CA CYS A 321 -9.47 -2.84 3.75
C CYS A 321 -9.44 -1.57 4.62
N GLY A 322 -10.59 -1.15 5.16
CA GLY A 322 -10.68 0.04 6.01
C GLY A 322 -11.33 1.24 5.32
N ILE A 323 -10.97 2.45 5.74
CA ILE A 323 -11.68 3.69 5.41
C ILE A 323 -10.68 4.77 4.98
N ALA A 324 -10.98 5.66 4.04
CA ALA A 324 -12.13 5.62 3.13
C ALA A 324 -11.78 4.93 1.81
N PHE A 325 -12.72 4.18 1.25
CA PHE A 325 -12.60 3.44 -0.02
C PHE A 325 -12.09 4.34 -1.16
N ASP A 326 -12.67 5.53 -1.28
CA ASP A 326 -12.44 6.53 -2.33
C ASP A 326 -11.26 7.49 -2.05
N TYR A 327 -10.61 7.37 -0.89
CA TYR A 327 -9.42 8.15 -0.54
C TYR A 327 -8.29 7.23 -0.06
N CYS A 328 -8.11 7.08 1.25
CA CYS A 328 -6.95 6.40 1.82
C CYS A 328 -6.76 4.97 1.31
N VAL A 329 -7.86 4.20 1.16
CA VAL A 329 -7.82 2.85 0.59
C VAL A 329 -7.41 2.89 -0.88
N CYS A 330 -8.05 3.74 -1.70
CA CYS A 330 -7.73 3.89 -3.11
C CYS A 330 -6.27 4.31 -3.34
N PHE A 331 -5.82 5.38 -2.70
CA PHE A 331 -4.44 5.87 -2.85
C PHE A 331 -3.40 4.88 -2.33
N THR A 332 -3.73 4.12 -1.27
CA THR A 332 -2.87 3.02 -0.79
C THR A 332 -2.80 1.89 -1.82
N ALA A 333 -3.93 1.47 -2.37
CA ALA A 333 -4.00 0.41 -3.38
C ALA A 333 -3.26 0.79 -4.67
N LEU A 334 -3.43 2.03 -5.15
CA LEU A 334 -2.75 2.54 -6.33
C LEU A 334 -1.24 2.65 -6.13
N HIS A 335 -0.77 3.13 -4.97
CA HIS A 335 0.65 3.16 -4.69
C HIS A 335 1.23 1.75 -4.56
N ALA A 336 0.56 0.83 -3.86
CA ALA A 336 1.00 -0.57 -3.79
C ALA A 336 1.12 -1.22 -5.18
N ALA A 337 0.15 -0.99 -6.07
CA ALA A 337 0.18 -1.49 -7.44
C ALA A 337 1.33 -0.87 -8.27
N ALA A 338 1.56 0.44 -8.12
CA ALA A 338 2.67 1.14 -8.77
C ALA A 338 4.05 0.63 -8.30
N GLU A 339 4.15 0.19 -7.05
CA GLU A 339 5.34 -0.47 -6.48
C GLU A 339 5.48 -1.95 -6.88
N GLY A 340 4.61 -2.44 -7.78
CA GLY A 340 4.68 -3.79 -8.35
C GLY A 340 4.11 -4.89 -7.45
N LEU A 341 3.35 -4.53 -6.41
CA LEU A 341 2.67 -5.50 -5.54
C LEU A 341 1.36 -5.96 -6.21
N VAL A 342 0.98 -7.21 -5.97
CA VAL A 342 -0.33 -7.71 -6.37
C VAL A 342 -1.35 -7.23 -5.35
N VAL A 343 -2.29 -6.38 -5.78
CA VAL A 343 -3.23 -5.71 -4.87
C VAL A 343 -4.64 -6.27 -4.99
N THR A 344 -5.27 -6.50 -3.85
CA THR A 344 -6.69 -6.85 -3.75
C THR A 344 -7.38 -5.98 -2.70
N VAL A 345 -8.46 -5.29 -3.06
CA VAL A 345 -9.31 -4.58 -2.10
C VAL A 345 -10.43 -5.51 -1.64
N VAL A 346 -10.61 -5.61 -0.32
CA VAL A 346 -11.71 -6.37 0.30
C VAL A 346 -12.91 -5.44 0.44
N GLU A 347 -13.74 -5.36 -0.62
CA GLU A 347 -14.74 -4.30 -0.82
C GLU A 347 -15.75 -4.19 0.32
N ASP A 348 -16.30 -5.32 0.79
CA ASP A 348 -17.27 -5.35 1.88
C ASP A 348 -16.68 -4.92 3.24
N ALA A 349 -15.35 -4.94 3.37
CA ALA A 349 -14.59 -4.42 4.50
C ALA A 349 -14.15 -2.94 4.31
N THR A 350 -14.85 -2.17 3.48
CA THR A 350 -14.57 -0.74 3.25
C THR A 350 -15.82 0.13 3.25
N ARG A 351 -15.67 1.43 3.50
CA ARG A 351 -16.72 2.45 3.31
C ARG A 351 -16.14 3.70 2.66
N ALA A 352 -16.93 4.36 1.82
CA ALA A 352 -16.53 5.55 1.06
C ALA A 352 -17.10 6.82 1.68
N VAL A 353 -16.38 7.94 1.55
CA VAL A 353 -16.89 9.26 1.94
C VAL A 353 -18.10 9.63 1.11
N GLU A 354 -18.04 9.39 -0.21
CA GLU A 354 -19.13 9.73 -1.14
C GLU A 354 -19.31 8.63 -2.21
N HIS A 355 -20.57 8.30 -2.51
CA HIS A 355 -20.90 7.23 -3.46
C HIS A 355 -20.37 7.53 -4.86
N LYS A 356 -20.51 8.78 -5.34
CA LYS A 356 -20.04 9.16 -6.67
C LYS A 356 -18.52 8.96 -6.81
N THR A 357 -17.76 9.46 -5.85
CA THR A 357 -16.29 9.34 -5.84
C THR A 357 -15.86 7.87 -5.74
N ALA A 358 -16.60 7.04 -5.00
CA ALA A 358 -16.35 5.60 -4.93
C ALA A 358 -16.43 4.92 -6.31
N VAL A 359 -17.45 5.24 -7.12
CA VAL A 359 -17.58 4.64 -8.47
C VAL A 359 -16.37 5.00 -9.35
N ASP A 360 -15.98 6.27 -9.35
CA ASP A 360 -14.86 6.76 -10.14
C ASP A 360 -13.53 6.13 -9.68
N MET A 361 -13.28 6.10 -8.37
CA MET A 361 -12.06 5.52 -7.80
C MET A 361 -11.97 4.01 -7.97
N ARG A 362 -13.11 3.31 -7.95
CA ARG A 362 -13.15 1.87 -8.28
C ARG A 362 -12.71 1.62 -9.72
N SER A 363 -13.14 2.46 -10.67
CA SER A 363 -12.73 2.35 -12.07
C SER A 363 -11.21 2.58 -12.21
N VAL A 364 -10.68 3.62 -11.57
CA VAL A 364 -9.25 3.94 -11.60
C VAL A 364 -8.41 2.79 -11.04
N MET A 365 -8.81 2.22 -9.90
CA MET A 365 -8.16 1.04 -9.31
C MET A 365 -8.21 -0.17 -10.25
N ALA A 366 -9.36 -0.46 -10.86
CA ALA A 366 -9.51 -1.58 -11.80
C ALA A 366 -8.61 -1.41 -13.05
N GLU A 367 -8.52 -0.19 -13.58
CA GLU A 367 -7.61 0.16 -14.69
C GLU A 367 -6.15 -0.03 -14.30
N ALA A 368 -5.79 0.29 -13.05
CA ALA A 368 -4.47 0.04 -12.48
C ALA A 368 -4.17 -1.43 -12.17
N GLY A 369 -5.12 -2.35 -12.40
CA GLY A 369 -4.93 -3.78 -12.17
C GLY A 369 -5.17 -4.22 -10.72
N VAL A 370 -5.77 -3.35 -9.89
CA VAL A 370 -6.23 -3.71 -8.54
C VAL A 370 -7.41 -4.67 -8.66
N ARG A 371 -7.36 -5.76 -7.89
CA ARG A 371 -8.41 -6.76 -7.82
C ARG A 371 -9.40 -6.42 -6.71
N PHE A 372 -10.59 -6.97 -6.79
CA PHE A 372 -11.61 -6.78 -5.77
C PHE A 372 -12.21 -8.12 -5.36
N CYS A 373 -12.48 -8.26 -4.07
CA CYS A 373 -13.20 -9.41 -3.54
C CYS A 373 -14.01 -9.01 -2.31
N ASN A 374 -14.94 -9.87 -1.91
CA ASN A 374 -15.56 -9.81 -0.59
C ASN A 374 -14.81 -10.71 0.40
N ALA A 375 -14.92 -10.45 1.70
CA ALA A 375 -14.28 -11.21 2.75
C ALA A 375 -14.54 -12.72 2.65
N ALA A 376 -15.77 -13.10 2.28
CA ALA A 376 -16.18 -14.50 2.11
C ALA A 376 -15.41 -15.25 1.00
N ALA A 377 -14.82 -14.55 0.03
CA ALA A 377 -14.03 -15.15 -1.06
C ALA A 377 -12.55 -15.33 -0.70
N LEU A 378 -12.05 -14.76 0.40
CA LEU A 378 -10.64 -14.86 0.77
C LEU A 378 -10.16 -16.31 0.99
N PRO A 379 -10.91 -17.20 1.67
CA PRO A 379 -10.45 -18.57 1.88
C PRO A 379 -10.26 -19.35 0.56
N SER A 380 -11.07 -19.09 -0.47
CA SER A 380 -10.90 -19.72 -1.78
C SER A 380 -9.75 -19.09 -2.56
N LEU A 381 -9.54 -17.77 -2.47
CA LEU A 381 -8.39 -17.09 -3.08
C LEU A 381 -7.05 -17.56 -2.51
N PHE A 382 -6.99 -17.88 -1.21
CA PHE A 382 -5.77 -18.39 -0.57
C PHE A 382 -5.51 -19.87 -0.88
N LYS A 383 -6.55 -20.60 -1.29
CA LYS A 383 -6.45 -21.96 -1.83
C LYS A 383 -6.27 -21.97 -3.35
N ALA A 384 -6.39 -20.81 -4.00
CA ALA A 384 -6.31 -20.73 -5.45
C ALA A 384 -4.92 -21.14 -5.93
N ASP A 385 -4.94 -21.79 -7.09
CA ASP A 385 -3.80 -22.29 -7.83
C ASP A 385 -2.74 -21.19 -8.04
N SER A 386 -1.50 -21.42 -7.60
CA SER A 386 -0.36 -20.51 -7.81
C SER A 386 -0.17 -20.13 -9.28
N LEU A 387 -0.63 -20.97 -10.22
CA LEU A 387 -0.62 -20.66 -11.65
C LEU A 387 -1.55 -19.49 -11.99
N GLN A 388 -2.76 -19.51 -11.45
CA GLN A 388 -3.72 -18.46 -11.70
C GLN A 388 -3.24 -17.12 -11.14
N GLU A 389 -2.56 -17.14 -9.99
CA GLU A 389 -1.91 -15.95 -9.42
C GLU A 389 -0.76 -15.44 -10.28
N ALA A 390 0.08 -16.33 -10.83
CA ALA A 390 1.12 -15.94 -11.77
C ALA A 390 0.56 -15.27 -13.05
N ILE A 391 -0.49 -15.86 -13.64
CA ILE A 391 -1.18 -15.27 -14.80
C ILE A 391 -1.76 -13.89 -14.45
N ASN A 392 -2.35 -13.73 -13.26
CA ASN A 392 -2.91 -12.46 -12.83
C ASN A 392 -1.83 -11.39 -12.61
N ALA A 393 -0.70 -11.76 -12.00
CA ALA A 393 0.45 -10.87 -11.84
C ALA A 393 0.98 -10.40 -13.21
N ALA A 394 1.08 -11.31 -14.18
CA ALA A 394 1.47 -10.96 -15.55
C ALA A 394 0.50 -9.96 -16.20
N LYS A 395 -0.82 -10.13 -16.01
CA LYS A 395 -1.83 -9.15 -16.49
C LYS A 395 -1.60 -7.77 -15.90
N SER A 396 -1.33 -7.68 -14.59
CA SER A 396 -1.08 -6.41 -13.91
C SER A 396 0.20 -5.72 -14.41
N ILE A 397 1.29 -6.47 -14.58
CA ILE A 397 2.55 -5.94 -15.14
C ILE A 397 2.35 -5.40 -16.56
N ASN A 398 1.64 -6.15 -17.42
CA ASN A 398 1.35 -5.73 -18.78
C ASN A 398 0.54 -4.43 -18.81
N ARG A 399 -0.46 -4.28 -17.93
CA ARG A 399 -1.23 -3.02 -17.81
C ARG A 399 -0.37 -1.88 -17.32
N ALA A 400 0.43 -2.08 -16.28
CA ALA A 400 1.32 -1.06 -15.74
C ALA A 400 2.30 -0.53 -16.80
N ARG A 401 2.90 -1.42 -17.60
CA ARG A 401 3.77 -1.05 -18.74
C ARG A 401 3.01 -0.27 -19.82
N GLN A 402 1.79 -0.68 -20.18
CA GLN A 402 0.95 0.06 -21.13
C GLN A 402 0.62 1.47 -20.63
N MET A 403 0.37 1.63 -19.32
CA MET A 403 0.13 2.94 -18.73
C MET A 403 1.39 3.80 -18.75
N ALA A 404 2.54 3.26 -18.34
CA ALA A 404 3.83 3.98 -18.35
C ALA A 404 4.26 4.41 -19.77
N GLY A 405 4.04 3.54 -20.77
CA GLY A 405 4.27 3.86 -22.19
C GLY A 405 3.34 4.95 -22.72
N ARG A 406 2.10 5.06 -22.20
CA ARG A 406 1.21 6.19 -22.47
C ARG A 406 1.69 7.46 -21.77
N THR A 407 2.26 7.37 -20.56
CA THR A 407 2.79 8.53 -19.82
C THR A 407 3.99 9.19 -20.53
N LEU A 408 4.83 8.43 -21.24
CA LEU A 408 5.93 8.94 -22.08
C LEU A 408 5.47 9.67 -23.35
N GLY A 409 4.19 9.56 -23.72
CA GLY A 409 3.56 10.28 -24.83
C GLY A 409 2.47 11.27 -24.38
N MET A 410 2.29 11.46 -23.07
CA MET A 410 1.36 12.47 -22.55
C MET A 410 2.14 13.75 -22.23
N PRO A 411 1.60 14.93 -22.59
CA PRO A 411 2.11 16.16 -22.00
C PRO A 411 2.02 15.99 -20.48
N THR A 412 3.01 16.54 -19.76
CA THR A 412 2.97 16.79 -18.30
C THR A 412 1.52 16.88 -17.85
N MET A 413 1.12 16.12 -16.81
CA MET A 413 -0.25 16.15 -16.24
C MET A 413 -0.63 17.56 -15.76
N GLY A 414 -0.88 18.43 -16.72
CA GLY A 414 -1.61 19.65 -16.67
C GLY A 414 -2.98 19.35 -17.24
N SER A 415 -3.99 19.79 -16.51
CA SER A 415 -5.35 20.04 -16.98
C SER A 415 -6.33 18.87 -17.20
N ARG A 416 -6.07 17.62 -16.80
CA ARG A 416 -7.13 16.57 -16.81
C ARG A 416 -7.42 15.84 -15.50
N ALA A 417 -6.60 16.03 -14.47
CA ALA A 417 -6.94 15.66 -13.08
C ALA A 417 -7.59 16.83 -12.29
N ALA A 418 -7.97 17.91 -12.97
CA ALA A 418 -8.53 19.14 -12.38
C ALA A 418 -10.07 19.18 -12.42
N LYS A 419 -10.72 18.03 -12.26
CA LYS A 419 -12.19 17.93 -12.05
C LYS A 419 -12.56 16.80 -11.09
N PHE A 420 -11.81 16.65 -10.02
CA PHE A 420 -12.27 16.06 -8.76
C PHE A 420 -11.60 16.81 -7.66
#